data_AF-A0A6J5GBN5-F1
#
_entry.id   AF-A0A6J5GBN5-F1
#
_cell.length_a   1.000
_cell.length_b   1.000
_cell.length_c   1.000
_cell.angle_alpha   90.00
_cell.angle_beta   90.00
_cell.angle_gamma   90.00
#
_symmetry.space_group_name_H-M   'P 1'
#
loop_
_entity.id
_entity.type
_entity.pdbx_description
1 polymer ?
#
loop_
_entity_poly.entity_id
_entity_poly.type
_entity_poly.pdbx_seq_one_letter_code
_entity_poly.pdbx_strand_id
1 'polypeptide(L)'
;MLSMPGLDAGSRTASEPLIQPILQFGTSRFLQAHVDLFVSQALESGDALGGIAVVQTTDSADSAARTAAFASGNAYPVQIRGLLRGTVLDQTLSCRAIRQSAHARTDWTRIREAVSGPVQVIVSNTADSGYQLDERDDAGAATAQARAPYSFPAKLLVLLYGRWQSQPNAPLSLFPCELVERNGDALRAIIVRLASQWRLPGDFIHYLAEHCVWANSLVDRIVSESIKPVGAVAEPYALWAIERQPRLQLPCVHASIALTDDLRHFEQLKLFFLNLGHTFLAERWLRDGRPPDETVYHAMNDPVLRAALEAVWMDEVLPVFQALGKRNDALAYLDEVRERFLNPFLHHRIADIAQNHPQKKQRRIVPLLELAASLAKGTGAGIEQPRLREAATSP
;
A
#
# COMPACT_ATOMS: atom_id res chain seq x y z
N MET A 1 3.53 -26.58 61.19
CA MET A 1 3.79 -25.26 60.57
C MET A 1 5.16 -25.34 59.92
N LEU A 2 5.41 -25.18 58.63
CA LEU A 2 4.63 -24.82 57.46
C LEU A 2 5.35 -25.51 56.28
N SER A 3 4.66 -26.37 55.54
CA SER A 3 5.11 -26.80 54.21
C SER A 3 4.49 -25.83 53.21
N MET A 4 5.32 -25.08 52.49
CA MET A 4 4.86 -24.24 51.39
C MET A 4 4.63 -25.11 50.15
N PRO A 5 3.47 -25.04 49.49
CA PRO A 5 3.27 -25.69 48.19
C PRO A 5 4.11 -24.96 47.13
N GLY A 6 4.78 -25.75 46.30
CA GLY A 6 5.48 -25.26 45.12
C GLY A 6 4.52 -24.51 44.20
N LEU A 7 4.98 -23.34 43.74
CA LEU A 7 4.42 -22.63 42.60
C LEU A 7 4.52 -23.56 41.39
N ASP A 8 3.37 -24.11 41.00
CA ASP A 8 3.22 -24.87 39.78
C ASP A 8 3.59 -23.97 38.61
N ALA A 9 4.60 -24.39 37.85
CA ALA A 9 5.09 -23.67 36.69
C ALA A 9 3.94 -23.60 35.68
N GLY A 10 3.49 -22.38 35.40
CA GLY A 10 2.38 -22.08 34.50
C GLY A 10 2.40 -22.95 33.25
N SER A 11 1.37 -23.78 33.12
CA SER A 11 0.87 -24.31 31.86
C SER A 11 0.96 -23.19 30.81
N ARG A 12 1.85 -23.36 29.83
CA ARG A 12 1.80 -22.56 28.60
C ARG A 12 0.50 -22.94 27.93
N THR A 13 -0.54 -22.16 28.16
CA THR A 13 -1.78 -22.26 27.39
C THR A 13 -1.38 -22.21 25.92
N ALA A 14 -1.74 -23.25 25.16
CA ALA A 14 -1.55 -23.26 23.72
C ALA A 14 -2.20 -21.98 23.17
N SER A 15 -1.42 -21.15 22.47
CA SER A 15 -1.91 -19.89 21.95
C SER A 15 -3.04 -20.17 20.94
N GLU A 16 -4.15 -19.44 21.05
CA GLU A 16 -5.38 -19.66 20.31
C GLU A 16 -5.15 -19.71 18.78
N PRO A 17 -5.78 -20.62 18.01
CA PRO A 17 -5.60 -20.65 16.55
C PRO A 17 -6.00 -19.32 15.90
N LEU A 18 -5.31 -18.95 14.81
CA LEU A 18 -5.72 -17.81 14.00
C LEU A 18 -6.86 -18.25 13.06
N ILE A 19 -8.05 -17.68 13.25
CA ILE A 19 -9.28 -18.09 12.56
C ILE A 19 -9.77 -17.08 11.53
N GLN A 20 -9.07 -15.95 11.39
CA GLN A 20 -9.49 -14.88 10.48
C GLN A 20 -9.27 -15.25 9.00
N PRO A 21 -10.19 -14.88 8.10
CA PRO A 21 -10.06 -15.14 6.67
C PRO A 21 -9.05 -14.22 5.98
N ILE A 22 -8.69 -13.09 6.60
CA ILE A 22 -7.71 -12.14 6.08
C ILE A 22 -6.45 -12.21 6.95
N LEU A 23 -5.31 -12.49 6.33
CA LEU A 23 -4.00 -12.45 6.98
C LEU A 23 -3.20 -11.25 6.46
N GLN A 24 -2.73 -10.39 7.35
CA GLN A 24 -2.01 -9.17 6.99
C GLN A 24 -0.55 -9.23 7.44
N PHE A 25 0.39 -9.05 6.51
CA PHE A 25 1.81 -8.86 6.82
C PHE A 25 2.16 -7.38 6.84
N GLY A 26 2.52 -6.89 8.02
CA GLY A 26 2.83 -5.48 8.24
C GLY A 26 1.86 -4.82 9.22
N THR A 27 2.41 -3.92 10.04
CA THR A 27 1.67 -3.19 11.09
C THR A 27 1.67 -1.68 10.84
N SER A 28 1.96 -1.25 9.61
CA SER A 28 2.22 0.15 9.31
C SER A 28 0.99 1.02 9.54
N ARG A 29 1.22 2.30 9.86
CA ARG A 29 0.14 3.30 9.96
C ARG A 29 -0.66 3.44 8.66
N PHE A 30 -0.03 3.12 7.52
CA PHE A 30 -0.68 3.12 6.23
C PHE A 30 -1.80 2.09 6.17
N LEU A 31 -1.51 0.82 6.49
CA LEU A 31 -2.54 -0.23 6.52
C LEU A 31 -3.65 0.09 7.52
N GLN A 32 -3.29 0.62 8.69
CA GLN A 32 -4.25 1.03 9.73
C GLN A 32 -5.25 2.07 9.23
N ALA A 33 -4.81 3.04 8.44
CA ALA A 33 -5.66 4.09 7.88
C ALA A 33 -6.19 3.76 6.48
N HIS A 34 -5.96 2.55 5.95
CA HIS A 34 -6.34 2.19 4.59
C HIS A 34 -7.06 0.84 4.59
N VAL A 35 -6.35 -0.26 4.34
CA VAL A 35 -6.93 -1.62 4.30
C VAL A 35 -7.72 -1.95 5.56
N ASP A 36 -7.14 -1.73 6.74
CA ASP A 36 -7.78 -2.07 8.01
C ASP A 36 -9.06 -1.23 8.21
N LEU A 37 -9.02 0.06 7.87
CA LEU A 37 -10.18 0.94 8.00
C LEU A 37 -11.30 0.55 7.03
N PHE A 38 -10.97 0.22 5.78
CA PHE A 38 -11.97 -0.22 4.79
C PHE A 38 -12.65 -1.51 5.23
N VAL A 39 -11.86 -2.50 5.69
CA VAL A 39 -12.40 -3.74 6.24
C VAL A 39 -13.24 -3.47 7.48
N SER A 40 -12.83 -2.52 8.34
CA SER A 40 -13.59 -2.16 9.55
C SER A 40 -14.95 -1.58 9.21
N GLN A 41 -15.03 -0.67 8.24
CA GLN A 41 -16.30 -0.07 7.81
C GLN A 41 -17.19 -1.09 7.10
N ALA A 42 -16.61 -1.95 6.27
CA ALA A 42 -17.33 -3.02 5.61
C ALA A 42 -17.81 -4.13 6.57
N LEU A 43 -17.12 -4.35 7.70
CA LEU A 43 -17.61 -5.26 8.75
C LEU A 43 -18.92 -4.75 9.37
N GLU A 44 -19.12 -3.44 9.47
CA GLU A 44 -20.35 -2.85 10.02
C GLU A 44 -21.56 -3.05 9.09
N SER A 45 -21.32 -3.10 7.78
CA SER A 45 -22.36 -3.34 6.76
C SER A 45 -22.52 -4.80 6.34
N GLY A 46 -21.66 -5.71 6.85
CA GLY A 46 -21.66 -7.13 6.45
C GLY A 46 -20.98 -7.41 5.10
N ASP A 47 -20.22 -6.44 4.58
CA ASP A 47 -19.58 -6.46 3.26
C ASP A 47 -18.09 -6.88 3.30
N ALA A 48 -17.59 -7.30 4.46
CA ALA A 48 -16.23 -7.84 4.63
C ALA A 48 -16.23 -9.37 4.72
N LEU A 49 -15.17 -10.01 4.22
CA LEU A 49 -15.00 -11.47 4.38
C LEU A 49 -14.93 -11.88 5.86
N GLY A 50 -14.42 -11.00 6.71
CA GLY A 50 -14.26 -11.22 8.14
C GLY A 50 -13.21 -10.27 8.72
N GLY A 51 -12.75 -10.58 9.94
CA GLY A 51 -11.67 -9.82 10.57
C GLY A 51 -10.29 -10.12 9.97
N ILE A 52 -9.30 -9.42 10.51
CA ILE A 52 -7.90 -9.50 10.10
C ILE A 52 -7.08 -10.12 11.23
N ALA A 53 -6.25 -11.11 10.89
CA ALA A 53 -5.12 -11.55 11.69
C ALA A 53 -3.86 -10.83 11.21
N VAL A 54 -3.29 -9.95 12.04
CA VAL A 54 -2.08 -9.19 11.67
C VAL A 54 -0.81 -9.93 12.10
N VAL A 55 0.19 -9.95 11.23
CA VAL A 55 1.48 -10.59 11.43
C VAL A 55 2.59 -9.54 11.46
N GLN A 56 3.25 -9.44 12.61
CA GLN A 56 4.49 -8.68 12.75
C GLN A 56 5.66 -9.47 12.16
N THR A 57 6.43 -8.83 11.29
CA THR A 57 7.61 -9.41 10.62
C THR A 57 8.94 -8.82 11.07
N THR A 58 8.92 -7.67 11.76
CA THR A 58 10.13 -6.95 12.21
C THR A 58 10.25 -7.01 13.73
N ASP A 59 11.48 -7.00 14.26
CA ASP A 59 11.73 -6.96 15.70
C ASP A 59 11.76 -5.52 16.28
N SER A 60 11.20 -4.53 15.58
CA SER A 60 11.19 -3.13 16.06
C SER A 60 10.28 -2.96 17.28
N ALA A 61 10.73 -2.20 18.27
CA ALA A 61 9.95 -1.90 19.49
C ALA A 61 8.58 -1.27 19.16
N ASP A 62 8.56 -0.40 18.15
CA ASP A 62 7.35 0.23 17.64
C ASP A 62 6.36 -0.79 17.06
N SER A 63 6.83 -1.79 16.32
CA SER A 63 5.94 -2.86 15.84
C SER A 63 5.48 -3.77 16.98
N ALA A 64 6.34 -4.06 17.96
CA ALA A 64 5.97 -4.86 19.11
C ALA A 64 4.87 -4.19 19.95
N ALA A 65 4.98 -2.88 20.19
CA ALA A 65 3.97 -2.10 20.88
C ALA A 65 2.62 -2.11 20.14
N ARG A 66 2.65 -2.01 18.80
CA ARG A 66 1.45 -2.11 17.96
C ARG A 66 0.79 -3.48 18.07
N THR A 67 1.56 -4.55 17.91
CA THR A 67 1.08 -5.93 18.00
C THR A 67 0.48 -6.22 19.38
N ALA A 68 1.12 -5.76 20.46
CA ALA A 68 0.58 -5.90 21.81
C ALA A 68 -0.75 -5.15 21.97
N ALA A 69 -0.88 -3.95 21.38
CA ALA A 69 -2.15 -3.22 21.39
C ALA A 69 -3.24 -3.92 20.57
N PHE A 70 -2.90 -4.48 19.40
CA PHE A 70 -3.83 -5.28 18.60
C PHE A 70 -4.28 -6.56 19.33
N ALA A 71 -3.37 -7.19 20.08
CA ALA A 71 -3.69 -8.39 20.87
C ALA A 71 -4.75 -8.14 21.95
N SER A 72 -4.95 -6.87 22.37
CA SER A 72 -6.02 -6.53 23.32
C SER A 72 -7.43 -6.65 22.74
N GLY A 73 -7.57 -6.76 21.41
CA GLY A 73 -8.87 -6.84 20.72
C GLY A 73 -9.68 -5.54 20.74
N ASN A 74 -9.11 -4.46 21.30
CA ASN A 74 -9.77 -3.16 21.36
C ASN A 74 -9.73 -2.45 20.01
N ALA A 75 -10.76 -1.63 19.76
CA ALA A 75 -10.76 -0.72 18.63
C ALA A 75 -9.67 0.34 18.79
N TYR A 76 -9.15 0.85 17.68
CA TYR A 76 -8.16 1.93 17.68
C TYR A 76 -8.62 3.12 16.82
N PRO A 77 -8.16 4.35 17.11
CA PRO A 77 -8.62 5.54 16.42
C PRO A 77 -7.92 5.72 15.06
N VAL A 78 -8.69 6.12 14.05
CA VAL A 78 -8.17 6.68 12.80
C VAL A 78 -8.78 8.07 12.62
N GLN A 79 -7.97 9.11 12.71
CA GLN A 79 -8.39 10.49 12.53
C GLN A 79 -8.33 10.87 11.06
N ILE A 80 -9.47 11.24 10.49
CA ILE A 80 -9.59 11.69 9.11
C ILE A 80 -9.68 13.21 9.11
N ARG A 81 -8.63 13.88 8.62
CA ARG A 81 -8.44 15.32 8.69
C ARG A 81 -8.10 15.91 7.33
N GLY A 82 -8.92 16.83 6.85
CA GLY A 82 -8.66 17.54 5.59
C GLY A 82 -9.84 18.27 5.02
N LEU A 83 -9.81 18.46 3.70
CA LEU A 83 -10.92 18.99 2.94
C LEU A 83 -11.64 17.83 2.23
N LEU A 84 -12.96 17.92 2.21
CA LEU A 84 -13.83 17.07 1.39
C LEU A 84 -14.92 17.95 0.79
N ARG A 85 -14.91 18.11 -0.53
CA ARG A 85 -15.88 18.96 -1.25
C ARG A 85 -15.92 20.38 -0.70
N GLY A 86 -14.74 20.97 -0.51
CA GLY A 86 -14.53 22.31 0.03
C GLY A 86 -14.82 22.48 1.53
N THR A 87 -15.26 21.43 2.23
CA THR A 87 -15.59 21.50 3.66
C THR A 87 -14.50 20.85 4.50
N VAL A 88 -14.14 21.47 5.63
CA VAL A 88 -13.23 20.86 6.61
C VAL A 88 -13.88 19.62 7.22
N LEU A 89 -13.19 18.50 7.10
CA LEU A 89 -13.50 17.24 7.76
C LEU A 89 -12.45 16.99 8.84
N ASP A 90 -12.87 16.86 10.10
CA ASP A 90 -12.04 16.38 11.22
C ASP A 90 -12.90 15.41 12.02
N GLN A 91 -12.71 14.12 11.76
CA GLN A 91 -13.48 13.05 12.39
C GLN A 91 -12.57 11.95 12.90
N THR A 92 -12.92 11.33 14.02
CA THR A 92 -12.24 10.13 14.52
C THR A 92 -13.12 8.91 14.27
N LEU A 93 -12.61 7.98 13.48
CA LEU A 93 -13.25 6.69 13.21
C LEU A 93 -12.65 5.61 14.12
N SER A 94 -13.49 4.65 14.52
CA SER A 94 -13.09 3.53 15.38
C SER A 94 -12.82 2.29 14.52
N CYS A 95 -11.55 1.90 14.35
CA CYS A 95 -11.16 0.75 13.55
C CYS A 95 -11.16 -0.54 14.40
N ARG A 96 -11.86 -1.57 13.92
CA ARG A 96 -12.11 -2.86 14.60
C ARG A 96 -11.80 -4.07 13.70
N ALA A 97 -11.13 -3.86 12.57
CA ALA A 97 -10.86 -4.93 11.61
C ALA A 97 -9.90 -5.98 12.16
N ILE A 98 -8.86 -5.57 12.89
CA ILE A 98 -7.89 -6.50 13.48
C ILE A 98 -8.51 -7.20 14.70
N ARG A 99 -8.59 -8.53 14.63
CA ARG A 99 -9.17 -9.38 15.67
C ARG A 99 -8.14 -10.26 16.36
N GLN A 100 -7.05 -10.57 15.68
CA GLN A 100 -5.98 -11.40 16.20
C GLN A 100 -4.64 -10.84 15.73
N SER A 101 -3.59 -11.12 16.49
CA SER A 101 -2.23 -10.73 16.14
C SER A 101 -1.25 -11.87 16.39
N ALA A 102 -0.21 -11.96 15.56
CA ALA A 102 0.84 -12.95 15.67
C ALA A 102 2.20 -12.33 15.33
N HIS A 103 3.26 -12.93 15.84
CA HIS A 103 4.62 -12.57 15.50
C HIS A 103 5.27 -13.67 14.68
N ALA A 104 5.77 -13.34 13.49
CA ALA A 104 6.24 -14.32 12.50
C ALA A 104 7.26 -15.31 13.09
N ARG A 105 8.15 -14.86 13.98
CA ARG A 105 9.19 -15.72 14.58
C ARG A 105 8.69 -16.66 15.67
N THR A 106 7.72 -16.23 16.49
CA THR A 106 7.28 -16.98 17.68
C THR A 106 5.99 -17.75 17.46
N ASP A 107 5.15 -17.29 16.53
CA ASP A 107 3.84 -17.88 16.21
C ASP A 107 3.83 -18.58 14.85
N TRP A 108 5.00 -18.94 14.31
CA TRP A 108 5.12 -19.45 12.95
C TRP A 108 4.21 -20.64 12.66
N THR A 109 4.11 -21.60 13.58
CA THR A 109 3.22 -22.75 13.46
C THR A 109 1.76 -22.33 13.30
N ARG A 110 1.27 -21.40 14.14
CA ARG A 110 -0.10 -20.85 14.06
C ARG A 110 -0.35 -20.15 12.73
N ILE A 111 0.65 -19.44 12.21
CA ILE A 111 0.55 -18.76 10.91
C ILE A 111 0.49 -19.78 9.78
N ARG A 112 1.29 -20.86 9.82
CA ARG A 112 1.21 -21.95 8.84
C ARG A 112 -0.16 -22.62 8.84
N GLU A 113 -0.67 -22.94 10.03
CA GLU A 113 -2.01 -23.54 10.21
C GLU A 113 -3.11 -22.61 9.67
N ALA A 114 -3.02 -21.31 9.93
CA ALA A 114 -3.97 -20.32 9.42
C ALA A 114 -4.00 -20.29 7.88
N VAL A 115 -2.81 -20.23 7.25
CA VAL A 115 -2.68 -20.19 5.79
C VAL A 115 -3.07 -21.53 5.15
N SER A 116 -2.87 -22.65 5.84
CA SER A 116 -3.37 -23.96 5.44
C SER A 116 -4.84 -24.21 5.80
N GLY A 117 -5.53 -23.27 6.45
CA GLY A 117 -6.93 -23.41 6.86
C GLY A 117 -7.80 -22.21 6.46
N PRO A 118 -8.20 -21.33 7.41
CA PRO A 118 -9.25 -20.33 7.22
C PRO A 118 -8.90 -19.17 6.28
N VAL A 119 -7.61 -18.90 6.04
CA VAL A 119 -7.18 -17.74 5.24
C VAL A 119 -7.62 -17.88 3.79
N GLN A 120 -8.24 -16.83 3.27
CA GLN A 120 -8.69 -16.68 1.88
C GLN A 120 -8.04 -15.47 1.20
N VAL A 121 -7.61 -14.48 1.99
CA VAL A 121 -6.92 -13.28 1.50
C VAL A 121 -5.66 -13.02 2.30
N ILE A 122 -4.55 -12.73 1.60
CA ILE A 122 -3.31 -12.25 2.21
C ILE A 122 -3.03 -10.83 1.72
N VAL A 123 -2.81 -9.90 2.64
CA VAL A 123 -2.40 -8.51 2.34
C VAL A 123 -0.97 -8.30 2.83
N SER A 124 -0.13 -7.59 2.08
CA SER A 124 1.21 -7.21 2.56
C SER A 124 1.52 -5.73 2.37
N ASN A 125 2.18 -5.14 3.36
CA ASN A 125 2.93 -3.90 3.21
C ASN A 125 4.17 -3.99 4.11
N THR A 126 5.26 -4.48 3.53
CA THR A 126 6.49 -4.87 4.24
C THR A 126 7.64 -3.87 4.06
N ALA A 127 7.29 -2.60 3.82
CA ALA A 127 8.20 -1.48 3.54
C ALA A 127 9.04 -1.64 2.25
N ASP A 128 9.95 -0.71 2.00
CA ASP A 128 10.66 -0.56 0.72
C ASP A 128 11.55 -1.77 0.36
N SER A 129 12.04 -2.51 1.35
CA SER A 129 12.82 -3.74 1.17
C SER A 129 11.98 -5.01 1.18
N GLY A 130 10.65 -4.89 1.17
CA GLY A 130 9.72 -6.01 1.34
C GLY A 130 9.90 -7.17 0.35
N TYR A 131 10.40 -6.89 -0.86
CA TYR A 131 10.61 -7.88 -1.91
C TYR A 131 12.05 -8.41 -1.99
N GLN A 132 12.95 -7.91 -1.14
CA GLN A 132 14.33 -8.38 -1.10
C GLN A 132 14.39 -9.79 -0.50
N LEU A 133 15.20 -10.65 -1.13
CA LEU A 133 15.53 -11.96 -0.60
C LEU A 133 16.63 -11.85 0.45
N ASP A 134 16.71 -12.83 1.33
CA ASP A 134 17.76 -12.96 2.32
C ASP A 134 18.56 -14.24 2.04
N GLU A 135 19.89 -14.13 1.97
CA GLU A 135 20.77 -15.25 1.62
C GLU A 135 20.76 -16.38 2.66
N ARG A 136 20.25 -16.11 3.88
CA ARG A 136 20.08 -17.12 4.92
C ARG A 136 18.86 -18.01 4.71
N ASP A 137 17.97 -17.65 3.78
CA ASP A 137 16.78 -18.45 3.48
C ASP A 137 17.11 -19.60 2.54
N ASP A 138 16.79 -20.83 2.95
CA ASP A 138 17.01 -22.04 2.16
C ASP A 138 15.80 -23.00 2.18
N ALA A 139 15.88 -24.03 1.33
CA ALA A 139 14.81 -25.02 1.17
C ALA A 139 14.45 -25.80 2.45
N GLY A 140 15.36 -25.86 3.44
CA GLY A 140 15.10 -26.45 4.74
C GLY A 140 13.96 -25.77 5.50
N ALA A 141 13.69 -24.49 5.20
CA ALA A 141 12.58 -23.74 5.77
C ALA A 141 11.19 -24.26 5.33
N ALA A 142 11.10 -25.01 4.24
CA ALA A 142 9.84 -25.58 3.75
C ALA A 142 9.31 -26.74 4.62
N THR A 143 10.14 -27.32 5.49
CA THR A 143 9.75 -28.42 6.39
C THR A 143 8.76 -27.96 7.47
N ALA A 144 7.89 -28.86 7.95
CA ALA A 144 6.79 -28.50 8.84
C ALA A 144 7.24 -27.91 10.20
N GLN A 145 8.40 -28.33 10.70
CA GLN A 145 8.97 -27.91 11.99
C GLN A 145 10.03 -26.80 11.86
N ALA A 146 10.29 -26.31 10.64
CA ALA A 146 11.25 -25.23 10.46
C ALA A 146 10.77 -23.91 11.07
N ARG A 147 11.74 -23.06 11.43
CA ARG A 147 11.49 -21.68 11.84
C ARG A 147 11.04 -20.84 10.66
N ALA A 148 10.45 -19.68 10.95
CA ALA A 148 10.10 -18.71 9.93
C ALA A 148 11.34 -18.24 9.15
N PRO A 149 11.28 -18.16 7.81
CA PRO A 149 12.30 -17.50 6.98
C PRO A 149 12.54 -16.04 7.38
N TYR A 150 13.66 -15.47 6.96
CA TYR A 150 14.08 -14.09 7.20
C TYR A 150 13.41 -13.09 6.27
N SER A 151 13.38 -13.35 4.97
CA SER A 151 12.72 -12.47 3.99
C SER A 151 11.21 -12.69 3.95
N PHE A 152 10.45 -11.68 3.50
CA PHE A 152 9.01 -11.84 3.31
C PHE A 152 8.67 -12.79 2.15
N PRO A 153 9.32 -12.73 0.96
CA PRO A 153 9.05 -13.66 -0.12
C PRO A 153 9.28 -15.13 0.28
N ALA A 154 10.32 -15.43 1.06
CA ALA A 154 10.58 -16.79 1.54
C ALA A 154 9.52 -17.24 2.56
N LYS A 155 9.08 -16.38 3.49
CA LYS A 155 7.96 -16.69 4.40
C LYS A 155 6.72 -17.04 3.60
N LEU A 156 6.37 -16.22 2.63
CA LEU A 156 5.17 -16.43 1.80
C LEU A 156 5.29 -17.73 0.99
N LEU A 157 6.45 -18.03 0.40
CA LEU A 157 6.71 -19.28 -0.31
C LEU A 157 6.42 -20.51 0.58
N VAL A 158 6.97 -20.52 1.80
CA VAL A 158 6.78 -21.65 2.75
C VAL A 158 5.31 -21.80 3.16
N LEU A 159 4.61 -20.69 3.39
CA LEU A 159 3.19 -20.71 3.73
C LEU A 159 2.33 -21.24 2.58
N LEU A 160 2.61 -20.78 1.36
CA LEU A 160 1.91 -21.25 0.16
C LEU A 160 2.20 -22.73 -0.13
N TYR A 161 3.41 -23.20 0.14
CA TYR A 161 3.76 -24.62 0.00
C TYR A 161 2.94 -25.49 0.96
N GLY A 162 2.85 -25.10 2.23
CA GLY A 162 2.00 -25.78 3.21
C GLY A 162 0.52 -25.77 2.82
N ARG A 163 0.01 -24.63 2.33
CA ARG A 163 -1.39 -24.53 1.88
C ARG A 163 -1.65 -25.43 0.67
N TRP A 164 -0.77 -25.42 -0.33
CA TRP A 164 -0.91 -26.26 -1.52
C TRP A 164 -1.00 -27.76 -1.16
N GLN A 165 -0.21 -28.21 -0.17
CA GLN A 165 -0.27 -29.60 0.30
C GLN A 165 -1.61 -29.94 0.98
N SER A 166 -2.25 -28.97 1.64
CA SER A 166 -3.48 -29.20 2.42
C SER A 166 -4.77 -28.97 1.63
N GLN A 167 -4.83 -27.92 0.80
CA GLN A 167 -6.03 -27.50 0.08
C GLN A 167 -5.69 -26.77 -1.24
N PRO A 168 -5.16 -27.47 -2.25
CA PRO A 168 -4.65 -26.88 -3.49
C PRO A 168 -5.72 -26.19 -4.36
N ASN A 169 -7.00 -26.46 -4.12
CA ASN A 169 -8.13 -25.91 -4.89
C ASN A 169 -8.87 -24.78 -4.15
N ALA A 170 -8.48 -24.46 -2.91
CA ALA A 170 -9.16 -23.43 -2.13
C ALA A 170 -8.82 -22.02 -2.67
N PRO A 171 -9.79 -21.09 -2.71
CA PRO A 171 -9.53 -19.72 -3.13
C PRO A 171 -8.41 -19.06 -2.32
N LEU A 172 -7.54 -18.32 -3.00
CA LEU A 172 -6.53 -17.48 -2.36
C LEU A 172 -6.22 -16.28 -3.23
N SER A 173 -6.46 -15.08 -2.70
CA SER A 173 -6.04 -13.82 -3.32
C SER A 173 -4.96 -13.13 -2.49
N LEU A 174 -3.89 -12.70 -3.15
CA LEU A 174 -2.75 -12.02 -2.56
C LEU A 174 -2.72 -10.58 -3.03
N PHE A 175 -2.72 -9.64 -2.08
CA PHE A 175 -2.73 -8.21 -2.32
C PHE A 175 -1.47 -7.56 -1.75
N PRO A 176 -0.36 -7.57 -2.49
CA PRO A 176 0.75 -6.71 -2.15
C PRO A 176 0.34 -5.24 -2.30
N CYS A 177 0.61 -4.47 -1.25
CA CYS A 177 0.42 -3.03 -1.18
C CYS A 177 1.77 -2.30 -1.12
N GLU A 178 2.86 -2.98 -1.46
CA GLU A 178 4.18 -2.39 -1.68
C GLU A 178 4.16 -1.43 -2.89
N LEU A 179 5.00 -0.38 -2.84
CA LEU A 179 5.14 0.63 -3.90
C LEU A 179 6.00 0.12 -5.06
N VAL A 180 5.55 -0.98 -5.67
CA VAL A 180 6.20 -1.65 -6.81
C VAL A 180 5.21 -1.66 -7.98
N GLU A 181 5.68 -1.27 -9.17
CA GLU A 181 4.88 -1.37 -10.39
C GLU A 181 4.54 -2.84 -10.65
N ARG A 182 3.28 -3.12 -11.03
CA ARG A 182 2.78 -4.51 -11.16
C ARG A 182 3.15 -5.35 -9.93
N ASN A 183 2.89 -4.83 -8.73
CA ASN A 183 3.31 -5.42 -7.45
C ASN A 183 2.95 -6.91 -7.31
N GLY A 184 1.76 -7.32 -7.74
CA GLY A 184 1.32 -8.72 -7.78
C GLY A 184 2.23 -9.59 -8.67
N ASP A 185 2.43 -9.17 -9.92
CA ASP A 185 3.26 -9.91 -10.88
C ASP A 185 4.73 -9.98 -10.44
N ALA A 186 5.26 -8.87 -9.92
CA ALA A 186 6.63 -8.78 -9.45
C ALA A 186 6.88 -9.73 -8.27
N LEU A 187 5.96 -9.79 -7.30
CA LEU A 187 6.05 -10.73 -6.18
C LEU A 187 5.93 -12.18 -6.64
N ARG A 188 4.99 -12.47 -7.55
CA ARG A 188 4.83 -13.79 -8.16
C ARG A 188 6.14 -14.25 -8.81
N ALA A 189 6.75 -13.39 -9.63
CA ALA A 189 8.00 -13.70 -10.32
C ALA A 189 9.15 -14.03 -9.36
N ILE A 190 9.26 -13.28 -8.25
CA ILE A 190 10.26 -13.53 -7.20
C ILE A 190 10.02 -14.89 -6.55
N ILE A 191 8.78 -15.19 -6.16
CA ILE A 191 8.42 -16.41 -5.43
C ILE A 191 8.54 -17.65 -6.32
N VAL A 192 8.12 -17.59 -7.58
CA VAL A 192 8.28 -18.68 -8.56
C VAL A 192 9.77 -18.98 -8.81
N ARG A 193 10.59 -17.93 -8.95
CA ARG A 193 12.05 -18.10 -9.09
C ARG A 193 12.65 -18.73 -7.84
N LEU A 194 12.27 -18.27 -6.65
CA LEU A 194 12.74 -18.82 -5.38
C LEU A 194 12.35 -20.30 -5.21
N ALA A 195 11.10 -20.65 -5.54
CA ALA A 195 10.60 -22.03 -5.51
C ALA A 195 11.43 -22.96 -6.43
N SER A 196 11.78 -22.46 -7.62
CA SER A 196 12.62 -23.18 -8.59
C SER A 196 14.05 -23.36 -8.07
N GLN A 197 14.64 -22.32 -7.48
CA GLN A 197 15.97 -22.38 -6.87
C GLN A 197 16.02 -23.38 -5.70
N TRP A 198 14.96 -23.43 -4.91
CA TRP A 198 14.79 -24.39 -3.81
C TRP A 198 14.42 -25.80 -4.26
N ARG A 199 14.26 -26.02 -5.58
CA ARG A 199 13.90 -27.31 -6.20
C ARG A 199 12.62 -27.89 -5.62
N LEU A 200 11.63 -27.04 -5.33
CA LEU A 200 10.29 -27.49 -4.91
C LEU A 200 9.55 -28.17 -6.07
N PRO A 201 8.52 -29.00 -5.79
CA PRO A 201 7.81 -29.76 -6.82
C PRO A 201 7.27 -28.90 -7.97
N GLY A 202 7.35 -29.41 -9.21
CA GLY A 202 6.88 -28.71 -10.41
C GLY A 202 5.40 -28.31 -10.35
N ASP A 203 4.55 -29.20 -9.84
CA ASP A 203 3.11 -28.95 -9.67
C ASP A 203 2.82 -27.79 -8.70
N PHE A 204 3.66 -27.61 -7.68
CA PHE A 204 3.57 -26.48 -6.77
C PHE A 204 4.00 -25.17 -7.45
N ILE A 205 5.06 -25.22 -8.27
CA ILE A 205 5.49 -24.06 -9.06
C ILE A 205 4.38 -23.63 -10.03
N HIS A 206 3.69 -24.59 -10.66
CA HIS A 206 2.52 -24.33 -11.49
C HIS A 206 1.36 -23.72 -10.68
N TYR A 207 1.07 -24.24 -9.49
CA TYR A 207 0.08 -23.67 -8.56
C TYR A 207 0.38 -22.19 -8.24
N LEU A 208 1.64 -21.85 -7.96
CA LEU A 208 2.05 -20.47 -7.71
C LEU A 208 1.84 -19.57 -8.95
N ALA A 209 2.13 -20.09 -10.14
CA ALA A 209 2.07 -19.33 -11.38
C ALA A 209 0.63 -19.08 -11.87
N GLU A 210 -0.23 -20.10 -11.76
CA GLU A 210 -1.52 -20.16 -12.46
C GLU A 210 -2.75 -20.23 -11.55
N HIS A 211 -2.62 -20.75 -10.32
CA HIS A 211 -3.77 -20.93 -9.42
C HIS A 211 -3.94 -19.76 -8.44
N CYS A 212 -2.88 -19.39 -7.73
CA CYS A 212 -2.87 -18.22 -6.85
C CYS A 212 -3.23 -16.94 -7.62
N VAL A 213 -4.10 -16.11 -7.05
CA VAL A 213 -4.46 -14.82 -7.65
C VAL A 213 -3.57 -13.73 -7.05
N TRP A 214 -2.67 -13.17 -7.86
CA TRP A 214 -1.73 -12.12 -7.45
C TRP A 214 -2.27 -10.77 -7.94
N ALA A 215 -2.98 -10.07 -7.05
CA ALA A 215 -3.62 -8.82 -7.40
C ALA A 215 -2.57 -7.73 -7.67
N ASN A 216 -2.61 -7.14 -8.86
CA ASN A 216 -1.95 -5.86 -9.09
C ASN A 216 -2.87 -4.75 -8.58
N SER A 217 -2.34 -3.84 -7.78
CA SER A 217 -3.13 -2.76 -7.24
C SER A 217 -2.34 -1.48 -7.02
N LEU A 218 -3.05 -0.36 -7.07
CA LEU A 218 -2.57 0.95 -6.65
C LEU A 218 -3.28 1.34 -5.36
N VAL A 219 -2.48 1.56 -4.31
CA VAL A 219 -2.96 2.12 -3.05
C VAL A 219 -2.57 3.61 -2.97
N ASP A 220 -3.49 4.45 -2.54
CA ASP A 220 -3.24 5.89 -2.37
C ASP A 220 -4.03 6.47 -1.20
N ARG A 221 -3.30 6.95 -0.20
CA ARG A 221 -3.80 7.79 0.89
C ARG A 221 -2.60 8.42 1.58
N ILE A 222 -2.65 9.72 1.82
CA ILE A 222 -1.67 10.38 2.68
C ILE A 222 -2.00 10.07 4.14
N VAL A 223 -1.01 9.54 4.86
CA VAL A 223 -1.05 9.29 6.30
C VAL A 223 0.07 10.07 6.96
N SER A 224 -0.28 11.17 7.62
CA SER A 224 0.67 12.15 8.16
C SER A 224 1.34 11.63 9.43
N GLU A 225 0.55 11.08 10.36
CA GLU A 225 0.97 10.84 11.73
C GLU A 225 0.51 9.46 12.23
N SER A 226 1.25 8.93 13.19
CA SER A 226 0.87 7.72 13.93
C SER A 226 0.29 8.12 15.28
N ILE A 227 -0.84 7.55 15.67
CA ILE A 227 -1.35 7.62 17.04
C ILE A 227 -0.76 6.43 17.81
N LYS A 228 -0.20 6.69 18.99
CA LYS A 228 0.46 5.65 19.79
C LYS A 228 -0.52 5.05 20.82
N PRO A 229 -0.48 3.72 21.07
CA PRO A 229 0.40 2.74 20.42
C PRO A 229 -0.07 2.35 19.01
N VAL A 230 -1.37 2.43 18.72
CA VAL A 230 -2.01 2.11 17.43
C VAL A 230 -2.99 3.21 17.04
N GLY A 231 -3.14 3.41 15.73
CA GLY A 231 -3.94 4.44 15.11
C GLY A 231 -3.12 5.36 14.21
N ALA A 232 -3.81 6.22 13.49
CA ALA A 232 -3.21 7.06 12.46
C ALA A 232 -4.04 8.32 12.20
N VAL A 233 -3.37 9.36 11.71
CA VAL A 233 -4.02 10.55 11.13
C VAL A 233 -3.82 10.50 9.62
N ALA A 234 -4.91 10.62 8.86
CA ALA A 234 -4.90 10.51 7.41
C ALA A 234 -5.82 11.54 6.76
N GLU A 235 -5.57 11.82 5.49
CA GLU A 235 -6.45 12.68 4.69
C GLU A 235 -7.79 12.00 4.37
N PRO A 236 -8.85 12.76 3.99
CA PRO A 236 -10.13 12.19 3.57
C PRO A 236 -10.04 11.31 2.33
N TYR A 237 -9.30 11.76 1.31
CA TYR A 237 -9.08 11.01 0.08
C TYR A 237 -8.44 9.65 0.38
N ALA A 238 -9.01 8.59 -0.19
CA ALA A 238 -8.42 7.26 -0.16
C ALA A 238 -8.84 6.47 -1.39
N LEU A 239 -7.90 5.71 -1.96
CA LEU A 239 -8.12 4.86 -3.12
C LEU A 239 -7.38 3.53 -2.95
N TRP A 240 -8.05 2.45 -3.33
CA TRP A 240 -7.46 1.15 -3.63
C TRP A 240 -7.98 0.69 -5.00
N ALA A 241 -7.25 1.02 -6.06
CA ALA A 241 -7.57 0.54 -7.40
C ALA A 241 -6.95 -0.85 -7.57
N ILE A 242 -7.77 -1.82 -7.95
CA ILE A 242 -7.39 -3.23 -8.05
C ILE A 242 -7.70 -3.70 -9.46
N GLU A 243 -6.71 -4.29 -10.12
CA GLU A 243 -6.91 -4.92 -11.43
C GLU A 243 -7.85 -6.14 -11.29
N ARG A 244 -8.91 -6.17 -12.10
CA ARG A 244 -9.83 -7.30 -12.13
C ARG A 244 -9.13 -8.53 -12.70
N GLN A 245 -9.21 -9.64 -11.97
CA GLN A 245 -8.66 -10.92 -12.38
C GLN A 245 -9.68 -12.04 -12.13
N PRO A 246 -9.68 -13.13 -12.93
CA PRO A 246 -10.47 -14.31 -12.63
C PRO A 246 -10.16 -14.86 -11.23
N ARG A 247 -11.19 -15.32 -10.51
CA ARG A 247 -11.11 -15.86 -9.14
C ARG A 247 -10.64 -14.87 -8.06
N LEU A 248 -10.43 -13.60 -8.40
CA LEU A 248 -10.08 -12.58 -7.42
C LEU A 248 -11.18 -12.45 -6.36
N GLN A 249 -10.80 -12.62 -5.10
CA GLN A 249 -11.66 -12.46 -3.95
C GLN A 249 -11.20 -11.23 -3.18
N LEU A 250 -12.06 -10.21 -3.12
CA LEU A 250 -11.78 -8.98 -2.38
C LEU A 250 -11.90 -9.22 -0.87
N PRO A 251 -11.07 -8.57 -0.04
CA PRO A 251 -11.20 -8.64 1.41
C PRO A 251 -12.51 -8.01 1.91
N CYS A 252 -13.03 -7.02 1.19
CA CYS A 252 -14.30 -6.35 1.46
C CYS A 252 -14.81 -5.56 0.24
N VAL A 253 -16.07 -5.13 0.30
CA VAL A 253 -16.61 -4.08 -0.59
C VAL A 253 -16.57 -2.75 0.15
N HIS A 254 -16.01 -1.72 -0.46
CA HIS A 254 -15.89 -0.39 0.12
C HIS A 254 -15.84 0.68 -0.97
N ALA A 255 -16.39 1.88 -0.71
CA ALA A 255 -16.50 2.95 -1.71
C ALA A 255 -15.13 3.44 -2.24
N SER A 256 -14.06 3.30 -1.45
CA SER A 256 -12.68 3.62 -1.85
C SER A 256 -11.98 2.49 -2.61
N ILE A 257 -12.61 1.33 -2.80
CA ILE A 257 -12.05 0.21 -3.58
C ILE A 257 -12.62 0.29 -5.00
N ALA A 258 -11.74 0.48 -5.98
CA ALA A 258 -12.10 0.53 -7.40
C ALA A 258 -11.60 -0.74 -8.11
N LEU A 259 -12.50 -1.64 -8.48
CA LEU A 259 -12.16 -2.82 -9.27
C LEU A 259 -12.22 -2.46 -10.77
N THR A 260 -11.07 -2.47 -11.45
CA THR A 260 -10.88 -1.91 -12.79
C THR A 260 -10.22 -2.88 -13.75
N ASP A 261 -10.51 -2.74 -15.04
CA ASP A 261 -9.82 -3.45 -16.14
C ASP A 261 -8.63 -2.64 -16.70
N ASP A 262 -8.48 -1.37 -16.27
CA ASP A 262 -7.38 -0.48 -16.66
C ASP A 262 -6.76 0.14 -15.40
N LEU A 263 -5.88 -0.61 -14.73
CA LEU A 263 -5.15 -0.12 -13.55
C LEU A 263 -4.19 1.02 -13.92
N ARG A 264 -3.60 0.95 -15.11
CA ARG A 264 -2.66 1.94 -15.64
C ARG A 264 -3.27 3.33 -15.69
N HIS A 265 -4.57 3.43 -15.95
CA HIS A 265 -5.29 4.70 -15.87
C HIS A 265 -5.13 5.41 -14.51
N PHE A 266 -5.36 4.69 -13.42
CA PHE A 266 -5.26 5.24 -12.06
C PHE A 266 -3.81 5.59 -11.71
N GLU A 267 -2.86 4.76 -12.14
CA GLU A 267 -1.43 5.02 -11.97
C GLU A 267 -1.01 6.28 -12.71
N GLN A 268 -1.46 6.48 -13.95
CA GLN A 268 -1.18 7.67 -14.75
C GLN A 268 -1.78 8.94 -14.13
N LEU A 269 -3.03 8.88 -13.65
CA LEU A 269 -3.67 10.00 -12.96
C LEU A 269 -2.83 10.43 -11.74
N LYS A 270 -2.51 9.49 -10.85
CA LYS A 270 -1.66 9.76 -9.68
C LYS A 270 -0.27 10.25 -10.07
N LEU A 271 0.34 9.65 -11.08
CA LEU A 271 1.69 10.02 -11.51
C LEU A 271 1.74 11.44 -12.05
N PHE A 272 0.81 11.80 -12.94
CA PHE A 272 0.90 13.03 -13.73
C PHE A 272 0.17 14.23 -13.13
N PHE A 273 -0.77 14.02 -12.21
CA PHE A 273 -1.39 15.14 -11.48
C PHE A 273 -0.78 15.30 -10.09
N LEU A 274 -0.81 14.26 -9.25
CA LEU A 274 -0.34 14.33 -7.87
C LEU A 274 1.19 14.35 -7.78
N ASN A 275 1.86 13.31 -8.29
CA ASN A 275 3.32 13.16 -8.12
C ASN A 275 4.11 14.20 -8.91
N LEU A 276 3.71 14.45 -10.16
CA LEU A 276 4.29 15.49 -11.00
C LEU A 276 4.01 16.89 -10.43
N GLY A 277 2.80 17.16 -9.92
CA GLY A 277 2.49 18.44 -9.28
C GLY A 277 3.38 18.72 -8.07
N HIS A 278 3.59 17.73 -7.20
CA HIS A 278 4.56 17.81 -6.11
C HIS A 278 6.00 18.08 -6.61
N THR A 279 6.42 17.39 -7.67
CA THR A 279 7.76 17.59 -8.26
C THR A 279 7.90 18.98 -8.87
N PHE A 280 6.86 19.51 -9.52
CA PHE A 280 6.88 20.87 -10.04
C PHE A 280 6.97 21.93 -8.93
N LEU A 281 6.22 21.75 -7.83
CA LEU A 281 6.34 22.63 -6.66
C LEU A 281 7.73 22.58 -6.03
N ALA A 282 8.34 21.39 -5.93
CA ALA A 282 9.71 21.25 -5.44
C ALA A 282 10.73 21.93 -6.35
N GLU A 283 10.55 21.87 -7.67
CA GLU A 283 11.39 22.57 -8.64
C GLU A 283 11.29 24.09 -8.46
N ARG A 284 10.07 24.63 -8.35
CA ARG A 284 9.85 26.06 -8.07
C ARG A 284 10.46 26.48 -6.73
N TRP A 285 10.27 25.67 -5.70
CA TRP A 285 10.81 25.92 -4.36
C TRP A 285 12.34 26.05 -4.36
N LEU A 286 13.03 25.13 -5.06
CA LEU A 286 14.49 25.17 -5.24
C LEU A 286 14.94 26.39 -6.03
N ARG A 287 14.34 26.62 -7.21
CA ARG A 287 14.75 27.71 -8.12
C ARG A 287 14.53 29.09 -7.52
N ASP A 288 13.41 29.28 -6.84
CA ASP A 288 13.00 30.57 -6.30
C ASP A 288 13.62 30.83 -4.91
N GLY A 289 14.42 29.90 -4.36
CA GLY A 289 15.11 30.05 -3.08
C GLY A 289 14.15 30.18 -1.89
N ARG A 290 13.08 29.38 -1.87
CA ARG A 290 11.95 29.55 -0.93
C ARG A 290 12.24 28.99 0.47
N PRO A 291 11.46 29.39 1.50
CA PRO A 291 11.72 29.02 2.90
C PRO A 291 11.74 27.50 3.14
N PRO A 292 12.63 26.99 4.01
CA PRO A 292 12.79 25.56 4.27
C PRO A 292 11.60 24.88 4.96
N ASP A 293 10.77 25.66 5.65
CA ASP A 293 9.54 25.23 6.30
C ASP A 293 8.30 25.35 5.41
N GLU A 294 8.47 25.77 4.14
CA GLU A 294 7.35 25.87 3.21
C GLU A 294 6.70 24.51 2.96
N THR A 295 5.38 24.47 3.04
CA THR A 295 4.57 23.29 2.80
C THR A 295 3.85 23.39 1.47
N VAL A 296 3.35 22.26 0.97
CA VAL A 296 2.45 22.24 -0.19
C VAL A 296 1.24 23.17 0.03
N TYR A 297 0.67 23.16 1.24
CA TYR A 297 -0.42 24.07 1.60
C TYR A 297 -0.02 25.55 1.43
N HIS A 298 1.16 25.96 1.91
CA HIS A 298 1.66 27.32 1.72
C HIS A 298 1.82 27.66 0.23
N ALA A 299 2.44 26.77 -0.56
CA ALA A 299 2.62 26.98 -1.99
C ALA A 299 1.29 27.06 -2.77
N MET A 300 0.27 26.31 -2.35
CA MET A 300 -1.07 26.39 -2.96
C MET A 300 -1.83 27.66 -2.60
N ASN A 301 -1.46 28.33 -1.51
CA ASN A 301 -2.02 29.63 -1.10
C ASN A 301 -1.18 30.82 -1.62
N ASP A 302 -0.02 30.58 -2.22
CA ASP A 302 0.75 31.59 -2.97
C ASP A 302 0.13 31.74 -4.38
N PRO A 303 -0.40 32.92 -4.75
CA PRO A 303 -1.07 33.10 -6.04
C PRO A 303 -0.18 32.84 -7.25
N VAL A 304 1.13 33.12 -7.15
CA VAL A 304 2.08 32.97 -8.26
C VAL A 304 2.41 31.49 -8.46
N LEU A 305 2.71 30.77 -7.38
CA LEU A 305 2.98 29.33 -7.46
C LEU A 305 1.73 28.56 -7.87
N ARG A 306 0.57 28.92 -7.31
CA ARG A 306 -0.70 28.28 -7.67
C ARG A 306 -1.01 28.48 -9.14
N ALA A 307 -0.91 29.70 -9.67
CA ALA A 307 -1.14 29.96 -11.09
C ALA A 307 -0.18 29.18 -11.99
N ALA A 308 1.09 29.07 -11.61
CA ALA A 308 2.08 28.29 -12.38
C ALA A 308 1.76 26.79 -12.40
N LEU A 309 1.36 26.22 -11.26
CA LEU A 309 1.00 24.80 -11.18
C LEU A 309 -0.32 24.51 -11.90
N GLU A 310 -1.31 25.39 -11.78
CA GLU A 310 -2.57 25.28 -12.53
C GLU A 310 -2.33 25.31 -14.05
N ALA A 311 -1.43 26.17 -14.51
CA ALA A 311 -1.04 26.20 -15.93
C ALA A 311 -0.36 24.89 -16.36
N VAL A 312 0.50 24.29 -15.52
CA VAL A 312 1.06 22.96 -15.80
C VAL A 312 -0.06 21.92 -15.94
N TRP A 313 -0.97 21.83 -14.98
CA TRP A 313 -2.04 20.85 -15.03
C TRP A 313 -2.99 21.06 -16.21
N MET A 314 -3.43 22.30 -16.45
CA MET A 314 -4.45 22.61 -17.45
C MET A 314 -3.90 22.69 -18.88
N ASP A 315 -2.69 23.23 -19.05
CA ASP A 315 -2.12 23.48 -20.38
C ASP A 315 -1.19 22.35 -20.85
N GLU A 316 -0.55 21.61 -19.93
CA GLU A 316 0.52 20.66 -20.28
C GLU A 316 0.21 19.20 -19.93
N VAL A 317 -0.59 18.95 -18.88
CA VAL A 317 -0.99 17.59 -18.46
C VAL A 317 -2.36 17.21 -19.04
N LEU A 318 -3.39 18.03 -18.82
CA LEU A 318 -4.77 17.71 -19.21
C LEU A 318 -4.94 17.45 -20.72
N PRO A 319 -4.27 18.16 -21.64
CA PRO A 319 -4.38 17.87 -23.08
C PRO A 319 -3.88 16.47 -23.45
N VAL A 320 -2.92 15.91 -22.70
CA VAL A 320 -2.45 14.52 -22.89
C VAL A 320 -3.57 13.54 -22.58
N PHE A 321 -4.30 13.74 -21.48
CA PHE A 321 -5.46 12.91 -21.13
C PHE A 321 -6.64 13.14 -22.06
N GLN A 322 -6.82 14.34 -22.59
CA GLN A 322 -7.83 14.60 -23.62
C GLN A 322 -7.54 13.82 -24.91
N ALA A 323 -6.30 13.79 -25.37
CA ALA A 323 -5.90 12.99 -26.52
C ALA A 323 -6.07 11.48 -26.29
N LEU A 324 -6.04 11.02 -25.04
CA LEU A 324 -6.33 9.64 -24.64
C LEU A 324 -7.84 9.35 -24.45
N GLY A 325 -8.72 10.33 -24.66
CA GLY A 325 -10.16 10.19 -24.43
C GLY A 325 -10.57 10.15 -22.95
N LYS A 326 -9.69 10.59 -22.04
CA LYS A 326 -9.82 10.49 -20.57
C LYS A 326 -9.92 11.85 -19.87
N ARG A 327 -10.42 12.86 -20.58
CA ARG A 327 -10.50 14.26 -20.09
C ARG A 327 -11.32 14.40 -18.81
N ASN A 328 -12.49 13.77 -18.75
CA ASN A 328 -13.41 13.94 -17.63
C ASN A 328 -12.85 13.31 -16.35
N ASP A 329 -12.28 12.11 -16.45
CA ASP A 329 -11.62 11.44 -15.33
C ASP A 329 -10.43 12.25 -14.81
N ALA A 330 -9.66 12.84 -15.74
CA ALA A 330 -8.54 13.72 -15.39
C ALA A 330 -8.98 15.00 -14.67
N LEU A 331 -10.08 15.62 -15.09
CA LEU A 331 -10.64 16.80 -14.41
C LEU A 331 -11.14 16.45 -13.01
N ALA A 332 -11.91 15.36 -12.88
CA ALA A 332 -12.41 14.90 -11.58
C ALA A 332 -11.25 14.58 -10.62
N TYR A 333 -10.21 13.89 -11.11
CA TYR A 333 -9.03 13.59 -10.31
C TYR A 333 -8.23 14.85 -9.93
N LEU A 334 -8.13 15.82 -10.85
CA LEU A 334 -7.44 17.08 -10.58
C LEU A 334 -8.15 17.87 -9.47
N ASP A 335 -9.47 17.88 -9.42
CA ASP A 335 -10.22 18.51 -8.33
C ASP A 335 -9.89 17.87 -6.97
N GLU A 336 -9.83 16.54 -6.91
CA GLU A 336 -9.36 15.82 -5.71
C GLU A 336 -7.92 16.21 -5.34
N VAL A 337 -7.00 16.28 -6.31
CA VAL A 337 -5.60 16.68 -6.06
C VAL A 337 -5.51 18.10 -5.51
N ARG A 338 -6.32 19.04 -6.02
CA ARG A 338 -6.37 20.42 -5.51
C ARG A 338 -6.80 20.46 -4.06
N GLU A 339 -7.84 19.73 -3.67
CA GLU A 339 -8.29 19.66 -2.27
C GLU A 339 -7.23 19.04 -1.36
N ARG A 340 -6.57 17.97 -1.81
CA ARG A 340 -5.50 17.31 -1.06
C ARG A 340 -4.31 18.24 -0.82
N PHE A 341 -3.90 19.00 -1.84
CA PHE A 341 -2.80 19.96 -1.71
C PHE A 341 -3.18 21.18 -0.84
N LEU A 342 -4.47 21.51 -0.77
CA LEU A 342 -5.02 22.55 0.10
C LEU A 342 -5.42 22.05 1.49
N ASN A 343 -5.08 20.82 1.87
CA ASN A 343 -5.39 20.29 3.19
C ASN A 343 -4.54 20.98 4.29
N PRO A 344 -5.14 21.77 5.20
CA PRO A 344 -4.38 22.53 6.20
C PRO A 344 -3.83 21.66 7.34
N PHE A 345 -4.26 20.40 7.45
CA PHE A 345 -3.81 19.46 8.47
C PHE A 345 -2.57 18.66 8.04
N LEU A 346 -2.11 18.84 6.81
CA LEU A 346 -0.93 18.17 6.28
C LEU A 346 0.29 19.10 6.29
N HIS A 347 1.27 18.79 7.14
CA HIS A 347 2.56 19.47 7.16
C HIS A 347 3.53 18.90 6.11
N HIS A 348 3.08 18.84 4.86
CA HIS A 348 3.87 18.33 3.73
C HIS A 348 4.93 19.35 3.31
N ARG A 349 6.08 19.33 3.99
CA ARG A 349 7.20 20.22 3.65
C ARG A 349 7.71 19.93 2.25
N ILE A 350 7.87 20.97 1.45
CA ILE A 350 8.39 20.85 0.09
C ILE A 350 9.84 20.35 0.12
N ALA A 351 10.61 20.68 1.16
CA ALA A 351 11.96 20.16 1.38
C ALA A 351 12.00 18.61 1.45
N ASP A 352 11.01 17.97 2.09
CA ASP A 352 10.92 16.50 2.16
C ASP A 352 10.57 15.91 0.77
N ILE A 353 9.72 16.62 0.03
CA ILE A 353 9.36 16.28 -1.35
C ILE A 353 10.54 16.46 -2.30
N ALA A 354 11.44 17.41 -2.05
CA ALA A 354 12.62 17.69 -2.86
C ALA A 354 13.77 16.68 -2.65
N GLN A 355 13.70 15.78 -1.68
CA GLN A 355 14.71 14.72 -1.54
C GLN A 355 14.75 13.83 -2.79
N ASN A 356 15.94 13.53 -3.33
CA ASN A 356 16.12 12.79 -4.59
C ASN A 356 15.36 13.42 -5.78
N HIS A 357 15.33 14.76 -5.85
CA HIS A 357 14.59 15.50 -6.86
C HIS A 357 14.97 15.16 -8.31
N PRO A 358 16.26 15.03 -8.70
CA PRO A 358 16.63 14.65 -10.06
C PRO A 358 16.00 13.32 -10.51
N GLN A 359 16.01 12.31 -9.64
CA GLN A 359 15.37 11.02 -9.91
C GLN A 359 13.84 11.16 -9.99
N LYS A 360 13.24 12.02 -9.17
CA LYS A 360 11.79 12.31 -9.22
C LYS A 360 11.41 13.01 -10.53
N LYS A 361 12.19 13.99 -11.01
CA LYS A 361 12.00 14.62 -12.33
C LYS A 361 11.97 13.58 -13.44
N GLN A 362 12.98 12.70 -13.47
CA GLN A 362 13.08 11.62 -14.46
C GLN A 362 11.91 10.63 -14.40
N ARG A 363 11.41 10.29 -13.20
CA ARG A 363 10.32 9.31 -13.05
C ARG A 363 8.92 9.88 -13.20
N ARG A 364 8.75 11.20 -13.04
CA ARG A 364 7.41 11.83 -12.91
C ARG A 364 7.10 12.82 -14.01
N ILE A 365 8.10 13.52 -14.54
CA ILE A 365 7.92 14.51 -15.63
C ILE A 365 8.19 13.87 -16.99
N VAL A 366 9.36 13.23 -17.15
CA VAL A 366 9.80 12.69 -18.45
C VAL A 366 8.81 11.72 -19.08
N PRO A 367 8.17 10.79 -18.34
CA PRO A 367 7.20 9.87 -18.95
C PRO A 367 5.97 10.59 -19.55
N LEU A 368 5.57 11.74 -19.00
CA LEU A 368 4.50 12.54 -19.58
C LEU A 368 4.93 13.22 -20.89
N LEU A 369 6.17 13.73 -20.94
CA LEU A 369 6.74 14.34 -22.15
C LEU A 369 6.86 13.31 -23.28
N GLU A 370 7.28 12.09 -22.96
CA GLU A 370 7.37 10.98 -23.91
C GLU A 370 5.98 10.54 -24.40
N LEU A 371 5.01 10.46 -23.49
CA LEU A 371 3.63 10.13 -23.83
C LEU A 371 3.03 11.18 -24.77
N ALA A 372 3.17 12.46 -24.46
CA ALA A 372 2.73 13.56 -25.31
C ALA A 372 3.37 13.50 -26.71
N ALA A 373 4.67 13.25 -26.79
CA ALA A 373 5.39 13.11 -28.06
C ALA A 373 4.91 11.89 -28.87
N SER A 374 4.55 10.78 -28.20
CA SER A 374 4.02 9.59 -28.86
C SER A 374 2.64 9.83 -29.47
N LEU A 375 1.80 10.62 -28.80
CA LEU A 375 0.46 10.99 -29.28
C LEU A 375 0.51 11.98 -30.45
N ALA A 376 1.43 12.94 -30.43
CA ALA A 376 1.61 13.91 -31.51
C ALA A 376 1.95 13.26 -32.86
N LYS A 377 2.69 12.14 -32.85
CA LYS A 377 2.96 11.34 -34.05
C LYS A 377 1.70 10.71 -34.65
N GLY A 378 0.67 10.48 -33.84
CA GLY A 378 -0.61 9.90 -34.26
C GLY A 378 -1.67 10.92 -34.66
N THR A 379 -1.66 12.12 -34.07
CA THR A 379 -2.70 13.15 -34.29
C THR A 379 -2.28 14.31 -35.20
N GLY A 380 -0.97 14.47 -35.47
CA GLY A 380 -0.44 15.54 -36.32
C GLY A 380 -0.38 16.93 -35.65
N ALA A 381 -0.83 17.06 -34.39
CA ALA A 381 -0.73 18.27 -33.58
C ALA A 381 0.05 18.00 -32.29
N GLY A 382 1.10 18.77 -32.05
CA GLY A 382 1.93 18.68 -30.84
C GLY A 382 1.19 19.19 -29.60
N ILE A 383 1.40 18.53 -28.46
CA ILE A 383 1.00 19.06 -27.15
C ILE A 383 2.21 19.82 -26.59
N GLU A 384 2.09 21.14 -26.49
CA GLU A 384 3.15 22.00 -25.97
C GLU A 384 3.31 21.82 -24.46
N GLN A 385 4.56 21.67 -24.01
CA GLN A 385 4.89 21.42 -22.60
C GLN A 385 6.14 22.21 -22.14
N PRO A 386 6.17 23.55 -22.32
CA PRO A 386 7.37 24.34 -22.09
C PRO A 386 7.83 24.33 -20.63
N ARG A 387 6.91 24.41 -19.65
CA ARG A 387 7.27 24.48 -18.23
C ARG A 387 7.80 23.14 -17.73
N LEU A 388 7.22 22.03 -18.21
CA LEU A 388 7.69 20.70 -17.87
C LEU A 388 9.04 20.38 -18.51
N ARG A 389 9.29 20.84 -19.75
CA ARG A 389 10.61 20.70 -20.40
C ARG A 389 11.69 21.49 -19.67
N GLU A 390 11.37 22.72 -19.25
CA GLU A 390 12.27 23.53 -18.41
C GLU A 390 12.55 22.77 -17.10
N ALA A 391 11.51 22.40 -16.34
CA ALA A 391 11.65 21.70 -15.07
C ALA A 391 12.42 20.38 -15.18
N ALA A 392 12.26 19.62 -16.28
CA ALA A 392 12.97 18.36 -16.50
C ALA A 392 14.47 18.52 -16.76
N THR A 393 14.89 19.68 -17.28
CA THR A 393 16.26 19.93 -17.73
C THR A 393 17.05 20.84 -16.79
N SER A 394 16.36 21.59 -15.91
CA SER A 394 16.98 22.34 -14.83
C SER A 394 17.89 21.46 -13.96
N PRO A 395 19.03 21.98 -13.48
CA PRO A 395 19.97 21.27 -12.61
C PRO A 395 19.35 20.62 -11.36
#